data_AF-A0A6N2SR95-F1
#
_entry.id   AF-A0A6N2SR95-F1
#
_cell.length_a   1.000
_cell.length_b   1.000
_cell.length_c   1.000
_cell.angle_alpha   90.00
_cell.angle_beta   90.00
_cell.angle_gamma   90.00
#
_symmetry.space_group_name_H-M   'P 1'
#
loop_
_entity.id
_entity.type
_entity.pdbx_description
1 polymer ?
#
loop_
_entity_poly.entity_id
_entity_poly.type
_entity_poly.pdbx_seq_one_letter_code
_entity_poly.pdbx_strand_id
1 'polypeptide(L)'
;MLTEYYGRAPIVIIDEYDTPIQEGYSKDFYDEIIGFMRNFFSGAFKDNKNLSYGFLTGILRIAQESIFSGLNNLTVNSVMDESYDCFFGFTESEVQNMLEYYGVSDKEKELREWYDGYLFGNTEIYNPWSVINYVARGCIPQPYWVNTGRNEVLENVLKIATEDITEKLYALLQGECVIAKIDQNVVYRSLFEDPANIYSLLLTAGYLKAPRKELQADGAYLCEVSIPNREISAVYKSEIMTQGQNLSITD
;
A
#
# COMPACT_ATOMS: atom_id res chain seq x y z
N MET A 1 -31.08 -7.88 14.37
CA MET A 1 -31.91 -7.91 13.14
C MET A 1 -31.38 -8.85 12.04
N LEU A 2 -30.07 -8.95 11.74
CA LEU A 2 -29.58 -10.00 10.81
C LEU A 2 -29.46 -11.38 11.47
N THR A 3 -28.85 -11.45 12.65
CA THR A 3 -28.67 -12.72 13.39
C THR A 3 -29.97 -13.39 13.76
N GLU A 4 -30.99 -12.60 14.12
CA GLU A 4 -32.32 -13.11 14.46
C GLU A 4 -33.04 -13.68 13.23
N TYR A 5 -32.92 -13.02 12.08
CA TYR A 5 -33.57 -13.46 10.84
C TYR A 5 -32.89 -14.69 10.22
N TYR A 6 -31.55 -14.69 10.16
CA TYR A 6 -30.78 -15.75 9.52
C TYR A 6 -30.32 -16.86 10.48
N GLY A 7 -30.52 -16.68 11.79
CA GLY A 7 -30.01 -17.59 12.84
C GLY A 7 -28.49 -17.68 12.91
N ARG A 8 -27.76 -16.75 12.27
CA ARG A 8 -26.30 -16.75 12.14
C ARG A 8 -25.74 -15.33 12.25
N ALA A 9 -24.66 -15.19 13.01
CA ALA A 9 -23.96 -13.92 13.18
C ALA A 9 -23.33 -13.47 11.84
N PRO A 10 -23.58 -12.23 11.35
CA PRO A 10 -22.95 -11.72 10.14
C PRO A 10 -21.44 -11.53 10.29
N ILE A 11 -20.78 -11.43 9.13
CA ILE A 11 -19.41 -10.95 8.96
C ILE A 11 -19.49 -9.53 8.40
N VAL A 12 -18.65 -8.63 8.90
CA VAL A 12 -18.52 -7.26 8.36
C VAL A 12 -17.18 -7.13 7.68
N ILE A 13 -17.20 -6.76 6.40
CA ILE A 13 -16.00 -6.48 5.61
C ILE A 13 -16.11 -5.01 5.19
N ILE A 14 -15.08 -4.23 5.48
CA ILE A 14 -14.99 -2.84 5.05
C ILE A 14 -13.72 -2.72 4.24
N ASP A 15 -13.92 -2.45 2.95
CA ASP A 15 -12.83 -2.17 2.03
C ASP A 15 -12.45 -0.70 2.08
N GLU A 16 -11.16 -0.42 1.96
CA GLU A 16 -10.57 0.93 1.92
C GLU A 16 -11.10 1.85 3.03
N TYR A 17 -11.04 1.36 4.28
CA TYR A 17 -11.59 2.06 5.44
C TYR A 17 -10.93 3.43 5.70
N ASP A 18 -9.74 3.65 5.16
CA ASP A 18 -8.93 4.85 5.29
C ASP A 18 -9.28 5.95 4.28
N THR A 19 -9.96 5.63 3.17
CA THR A 19 -10.34 6.61 2.13
C THR A 19 -11.15 7.80 2.67
N PRO A 20 -12.22 7.62 3.49
CA PRO A 20 -12.96 8.76 4.03
C PRO A 20 -12.11 9.68 4.92
N ILE A 21 -11.07 9.13 5.54
CA ILE A 21 -10.20 9.86 6.46
C ILE A 21 -9.15 10.67 5.69
N GLN A 22 -8.62 10.11 4.60
CA GLN A 22 -7.78 10.85 3.65
C GLN A 22 -8.56 12.02 3.05
N GLU A 23 -9.79 11.78 2.61
CA GLU A 23 -10.69 12.83 2.10
C GLU A 23 -10.99 13.90 3.16
N GLY A 24 -11.19 13.49 4.42
CA GLY A 24 -11.40 14.41 5.54
C GLY A 24 -10.20 15.29 5.83
N TYR A 25 -8.98 14.78 5.64
CA TYR A 25 -7.79 15.60 5.72
C TYR A 25 -7.72 16.62 4.59
N SER A 26 -7.91 16.18 3.33
CA SER A 26 -7.84 17.06 2.15
C SER A 26 -8.89 18.17 2.11
N LYS A 27 -10.01 17.99 2.82
CA LYS A 27 -11.16 18.92 2.85
C LYS A 27 -11.39 19.57 4.21
N ASP A 28 -10.37 19.58 5.08
CA ASP A 28 -10.38 20.27 6.38
C ASP A 28 -11.48 19.80 7.37
N PHE A 29 -11.92 18.54 7.30
CA PHE A 29 -12.88 17.93 8.25
C PHE A 29 -12.33 16.70 8.98
N TYR A 30 -11.00 16.56 9.06
CA TYR A 30 -10.32 15.39 9.63
C TYR A 30 -10.81 14.99 11.02
N ASP A 31 -10.91 15.93 11.96
CA ASP A 31 -11.29 15.62 13.34
C ASP A 31 -12.75 15.12 13.44
N GLU A 32 -13.65 15.63 12.57
CA GLU A 32 -15.04 15.19 12.49
C GLU A 32 -15.16 13.75 11.99
N ILE A 33 -14.45 13.42 10.90
CA ILE A 33 -14.49 12.06 10.33
C ILE A 33 -13.83 11.04 11.27
N ILE A 34 -12.73 11.39 11.94
CA ILE A 34 -12.12 10.53 12.96
C ILE A 34 -13.12 10.25 14.08
N GLY A 35 -13.84 11.27 14.55
CA GLY A 35 -14.88 11.13 15.57
C GLY A 35 -16.02 10.20 15.12
N PHE A 36 -16.49 10.35 13.88
CA PHE A 36 -17.49 9.47 13.28
C PHE A 36 -17.00 8.02 13.19
N MET A 37 -15.81 7.80 12.61
CA MET A 37 -15.25 6.48 12.36
C MET A 37 -14.99 5.72 13.66
N ARG A 38 -14.52 6.41 14.72
CA ARG A 38 -14.38 5.84 16.07
C ARG A 38 -15.70 5.27 16.59
N ASN A 39 -16.77 6.05 16.51
CA ASN A 39 -18.09 5.62 16.99
C ASN A 39 -18.66 4.49 16.14
N PHE A 40 -18.49 4.60 14.82
CA PHE A 40 -18.93 3.60 13.85
C PHE A 40 -18.25 2.25 14.08
N PHE A 41 -16.92 2.21 14.17
CA PHE A 41 -16.19 0.97 14.41
C PHE A 41 -16.40 0.41 15.82
N SER A 42 -16.52 1.26 16.85
CA SER A 42 -16.84 0.80 18.21
C SER A 42 -18.20 0.09 18.23
N GLY A 43 -19.22 0.69 17.62
CA GLY A 43 -20.54 0.09 17.51
C GLY A 43 -20.57 -1.16 16.63
N ALA A 44 -19.77 -1.19 15.55
CA ALA A 44 -19.76 -2.32 14.62
C ALA A 44 -18.98 -3.54 15.13
N PHE A 45 -17.82 -3.34 15.77
CA PHE A 45 -16.85 -4.39 16.06
C PHE A 45 -16.61 -4.68 17.54
N LYS A 46 -16.88 -3.73 18.45
CA LYS A 46 -16.68 -3.94 19.89
C LYS A 46 -17.96 -4.26 20.63
N ASP A 47 -18.97 -3.39 20.50
CA ASP A 47 -20.21 -3.52 21.27
C ASP A 47 -21.21 -4.50 20.61
N ASN A 48 -20.88 -4.99 19.41
CA ASN A 48 -21.73 -5.84 18.60
C ASN A 48 -21.61 -7.33 18.98
N LYS A 49 -22.42 -7.77 19.95
CA LYS A 49 -22.54 -9.19 20.36
C LYS A 49 -23.06 -10.12 19.27
N ASN A 50 -23.54 -9.57 18.16
CA ASN A 50 -24.12 -10.32 17.05
C ASN A 50 -23.12 -10.53 15.91
N LEU A 51 -21.89 -10.05 16.01
CA LEU A 51 -20.86 -10.18 14.98
C LEU A 51 -20.11 -11.50 15.10
N SER A 52 -19.84 -12.17 13.98
CA SER A 52 -18.94 -13.33 13.95
C SER A 52 -17.48 -12.89 13.78
N TYR A 53 -17.20 -12.10 12.74
CA TYR A 53 -15.85 -11.62 12.43
C TYR A 53 -15.92 -10.28 11.69
N GLY A 54 -14.88 -9.47 11.83
CA GLY A 54 -14.71 -8.20 11.16
C GLY A 54 -13.40 -8.14 10.40
N PHE A 55 -13.43 -7.69 9.15
CA PHE A 55 -12.23 -7.49 8.33
C PHE A 55 -12.21 -6.07 7.78
N LEU A 56 -11.05 -5.42 7.88
CA LEU A 56 -10.81 -4.06 7.42
C LEU A 56 -9.58 -4.09 6.50
N THR A 57 -9.67 -3.44 5.35
CA THR A 57 -8.52 -3.22 4.45
C THR A 57 -8.31 -1.73 4.25
N GLY A 58 -7.06 -1.33 4.16
CA GLY A 58 -6.68 0.05 3.91
C GLY A 58 -5.19 0.13 3.61
N ILE A 59 -4.77 1.22 2.99
CA ILE A 59 -3.36 1.47 2.70
C ILE A 59 -2.66 1.99 3.95
N LEU A 60 -3.31 2.91 4.64
CA LEU A 60 -2.76 3.56 5.82
C LEU A 60 -3.36 3.01 7.09
N ARG A 61 -2.51 2.94 8.11
CA ARG A 61 -2.98 2.68 9.46
C ARG A 61 -3.48 3.98 10.06
N ILE A 62 -4.74 4.02 10.49
CA ILE A 62 -5.21 5.13 11.32
C ILE A 62 -4.92 4.80 12.78
N ALA A 63 -4.43 5.81 13.51
CA ALA A 63 -3.88 5.72 14.85
C ALA A 63 -4.62 4.72 15.75
N GLN A 64 -3.84 3.84 16.37
CA GLN A 64 -4.31 3.07 17.52
C GLN A 64 -4.85 3.97 18.63
N GLU A 65 -4.43 5.25 18.68
CA GLU A 65 -4.82 6.17 19.75
C GLU A 65 -6.17 6.88 19.53
N SER A 66 -6.61 7.14 18.29
CA SER A 66 -7.80 7.98 18.04
C SER A 66 -9.05 7.17 17.68
N ILE A 67 -8.96 6.24 16.73
CA ILE A 67 -10.10 5.41 16.29
C ILE A 67 -10.13 4.08 17.04
N PHE A 68 -8.97 3.44 17.19
CA PHE A 68 -8.87 2.10 17.73
C PHE A 68 -8.55 2.05 19.23
N SER A 69 -8.44 3.19 19.92
CA SER A 69 -8.38 3.20 21.38
C SER A 69 -9.66 2.66 22.01
N GLY A 70 -10.76 2.76 21.25
CA GLY A 70 -12.00 2.04 21.54
C GLY A 70 -11.89 0.53 21.31
N LEU A 71 -11.04 0.03 20.42
CA LEU A 71 -11.00 -1.33 19.88
C LEU A 71 -9.72 -2.08 20.29
N ASN A 72 -9.74 -2.68 21.49
CA ASN A 72 -8.61 -3.40 22.07
C ASN A 72 -8.46 -4.86 21.59
N ASN A 73 -9.23 -5.28 20.59
CA ASN A 73 -9.33 -6.65 20.08
C ASN A 73 -8.86 -6.81 18.64
N LEU A 74 -8.13 -5.83 18.10
CA LEU A 74 -7.70 -5.83 16.70
C LEU A 74 -6.36 -6.53 16.52
N THR A 75 -6.31 -7.44 15.54
CA THR A 75 -5.07 -7.99 14.99
C THR A 75 -4.78 -7.26 13.68
N VAL A 76 -3.59 -6.66 13.57
CA VAL A 76 -3.14 -5.96 12.38
C VAL A 76 -2.16 -6.86 11.65
N ASN A 77 -2.29 -6.94 10.32
CA ASN A 77 -1.31 -7.57 9.44
C ASN A 77 -0.93 -6.57 8.35
N SER A 78 0.35 -6.25 8.27
CA SER A 78 0.97 -5.36 7.31
C SER A 78 1.65 -6.16 6.19
N VAL A 79 2.15 -5.46 5.18
CA VAL A 79 2.96 -6.05 4.09
C VAL A 79 4.24 -6.73 4.59
N MET A 80 4.67 -6.44 5.82
CA MET A 80 5.89 -6.98 6.42
C MET A 80 5.66 -8.29 7.18
N ASP A 81 4.39 -8.64 7.46
CA ASP A 81 3.97 -9.80 8.23
C ASP A 81 3.83 -11.05 7.35
N GLU A 82 4.14 -12.21 7.92
CA GLU A 82 4.18 -13.49 7.19
C GLU A 82 2.81 -14.20 7.17
N SER A 83 1.88 -13.83 8.06
CA SER A 83 0.63 -14.57 8.27
C SER A 83 -0.26 -14.70 7.03
N TYR A 84 -0.17 -13.74 6.10
CA TYR A 84 -1.04 -13.63 4.91
C TYR A 84 -0.28 -13.25 3.64
N ASP A 85 1.03 -13.46 3.62
CA ASP A 85 1.91 -12.93 2.57
C ASP A 85 1.61 -13.43 1.15
N CYS A 86 1.01 -14.62 1.02
CA CYS A 86 0.64 -15.20 -0.27
C CYS A 86 -0.78 -14.86 -0.77
N PHE A 87 -1.59 -14.10 -0.02
CA PHE A 87 -3.02 -13.89 -0.34
C PHE A 87 -3.34 -12.53 -1.01
N PHE A 88 -2.38 -11.62 -1.10
CA PHE A 88 -2.61 -10.24 -1.58
C PHE A 88 -2.23 -10.01 -3.06
N GLY A 89 -1.79 -11.04 -3.76
CA GLY A 89 -1.39 -10.97 -5.16
C GLY A 89 -1.36 -12.36 -5.79
N PHE A 90 -0.81 -12.46 -6.99
CA PHE A 90 -0.50 -13.77 -7.55
C PHE A 90 0.89 -14.21 -7.12
N THR A 91 1.02 -15.45 -6.70
CA THR A 91 2.33 -16.09 -6.51
C THR A 91 2.98 -16.39 -7.85
N GLU A 92 4.30 -16.60 -7.87
CA GLU A 92 5.04 -17.02 -9.07
C GLU A 92 4.39 -18.25 -9.73
N SER A 93 3.98 -19.23 -8.92
CA SER A 93 3.31 -20.45 -9.41
C SER A 93 1.96 -20.17 -10.09
N GLU A 94 1.17 -19.24 -9.58
CA GLU A 94 -0.11 -18.86 -10.19
C GLU A 94 0.09 -18.10 -11.50
N VAL A 95 1.11 -17.26 -11.57
CA VAL A 95 1.49 -16.57 -12.82
C VAL A 95 1.97 -17.56 -13.87
N GLN A 96 2.83 -18.52 -13.52
CA GLN A 96 3.28 -19.57 -14.42
C GLN A 96 2.10 -20.38 -14.97
N ASN A 97 1.21 -20.85 -14.10
CA ASN A 97 0.00 -21.58 -14.50
C ASN A 97 -0.89 -20.74 -15.43
N MET A 98 -1.02 -19.43 -15.17
CA MET A 98 -1.79 -18.53 -16.03
C MET A 98 -1.16 -18.41 -17.43
N LEU A 99 0.16 -18.22 -17.51
CA LEU A 99 0.87 -18.09 -18.78
C LEU A 99 0.78 -19.38 -19.61
N GLU A 100 0.90 -20.54 -18.97
CA GLU A 100 0.71 -21.84 -19.61
C GLU A 100 -0.71 -22.01 -20.15
N TYR A 101 -1.72 -21.67 -19.34
CA TYR A 101 -3.13 -21.78 -19.73
C TYR A 101 -3.45 -20.95 -20.98
N TYR A 102 -2.88 -19.76 -21.09
CA TYR A 102 -3.07 -18.88 -22.25
C TYR A 102 -2.07 -19.13 -23.40
N GLY A 103 -1.15 -20.09 -23.26
CA GLY A 103 -0.20 -20.46 -24.30
C GLY A 103 0.88 -19.40 -24.58
N VAL A 104 1.26 -18.63 -23.56
CA VAL A 104 2.23 -17.52 -23.64
C VAL A 104 3.39 -17.68 -22.64
N SER A 105 3.77 -18.92 -22.31
CA SER A 105 4.86 -19.22 -21.37
C SER A 105 6.21 -18.62 -21.78
N ASP A 106 6.44 -18.35 -23.06
CA ASP A 106 7.65 -17.67 -23.55
C ASP A 106 7.79 -16.23 -23.04
N LYS A 107 6.71 -15.65 -22.51
CA LYS A 107 6.64 -14.28 -21.98
C LYS A 107 6.98 -14.15 -20.49
N GLU A 108 7.18 -15.25 -19.78
CA GLU A 108 7.44 -15.26 -18.34
C GLU A 108 8.55 -14.30 -17.91
N LYS A 109 9.69 -14.32 -18.62
CA LYS A 109 10.81 -13.43 -18.31
C LYS A 109 10.44 -11.94 -18.45
N GLU A 110 9.71 -11.59 -19.50
CA GLU A 110 9.28 -10.19 -19.75
C GLU A 110 8.26 -9.73 -18.70
N LEU A 111 7.29 -10.59 -18.38
CA LEU A 111 6.30 -10.35 -17.33
C LEU A 111 6.99 -10.12 -15.99
N ARG A 112 7.96 -10.98 -15.64
CA ARG A 112 8.73 -10.86 -14.40
C ARG A 112 9.49 -9.54 -14.31
N GLU A 113 10.18 -9.15 -15.37
CA GLU A 113 10.89 -7.85 -15.40
C GLU A 113 9.96 -6.64 -15.21
N TRP A 114 8.69 -6.75 -15.62
CA TRP A 114 7.73 -5.65 -15.57
C TRP A 114 6.86 -5.60 -14.33
N TYR A 115 6.49 -6.74 -13.75
CA TYR A 115 5.40 -6.83 -12.77
C TYR A 115 5.72 -7.60 -11.49
N ASP A 116 6.89 -8.22 -11.40
CA ASP A 116 7.34 -8.95 -10.21
C ASP A 116 7.90 -8.01 -9.12
N GLY A 117 8.25 -8.56 -7.96
CA GLY A 117 9.12 -7.92 -6.99
C GLY A 117 8.40 -7.32 -5.79
N TYR A 118 7.09 -7.47 -5.64
CA TYR A 118 6.48 -7.16 -4.35
C TYR A 118 6.83 -8.25 -3.37
N LEU A 119 7.57 -7.91 -2.31
CA LEU A 119 7.91 -8.84 -1.24
C LEU A 119 6.98 -8.58 -0.06
N PHE A 120 5.99 -9.45 0.12
CA PHE A 120 5.11 -9.46 1.28
C PHE A 120 5.64 -10.51 2.24
N GLY A 121 5.80 -10.22 3.52
CA GLY A 121 6.35 -11.19 4.49
C GLY A 121 7.66 -11.81 3.98
N ASN A 122 7.60 -13.07 3.53
CA ASN A 122 8.70 -13.79 2.88
C ASN A 122 8.35 -14.30 1.46
N THR A 123 7.22 -13.88 0.90
CA THR A 123 6.68 -14.33 -0.38
C THR A 123 6.72 -13.22 -1.43
N GLU A 124 7.27 -13.53 -2.61
CA GLU A 124 7.17 -12.66 -3.78
C GLU A 124 5.80 -12.82 -4.44
N ILE A 125 5.13 -11.68 -4.65
CA ILE A 125 3.82 -11.62 -5.27
C ILE A 125 3.81 -10.62 -6.43
N TYR A 126 2.89 -10.85 -7.34
CA TYR A 126 2.63 -10.00 -8.50
C TYR A 126 1.34 -9.23 -8.30
N ASN A 127 1.30 -8.01 -8.80
CA ASN A 127 0.07 -7.23 -8.85
C ASN A 127 -0.95 -7.92 -9.78
N PRO A 128 -2.13 -8.36 -9.29
CA PRO A 128 -3.09 -9.10 -10.11
C PRO A 128 -3.60 -8.30 -11.31
N TRP A 129 -3.85 -7.01 -11.12
CA TRP A 129 -4.36 -6.13 -12.16
C TRP A 129 -3.37 -5.99 -13.31
N SER A 130 -2.09 -5.80 -13.00
CA SER A 130 -1.03 -5.66 -14.00
C SER A 130 -0.82 -6.95 -14.79
N VAL A 131 -0.77 -8.10 -14.11
CA VAL A 131 -0.63 -9.42 -14.75
C VAL A 131 -1.82 -9.74 -15.66
N ILE A 132 -3.05 -9.55 -15.16
CA ILE A 132 -4.27 -9.80 -15.94
C ILE A 132 -4.28 -8.93 -17.19
N ASN A 133 -3.98 -7.63 -17.06
CA ASN A 133 -3.98 -6.72 -18.20
C ASN A 133 -2.89 -7.04 -19.22
N TYR A 134 -1.69 -7.43 -18.76
CA TYR A 134 -0.61 -7.82 -19.64
C TYR A 134 -1.02 -8.99 -20.53
N VAL A 135 -1.55 -10.06 -19.92
CA VAL A 135 -2.01 -11.24 -20.68
C VAL A 135 -3.19 -10.88 -21.59
N ALA A 136 -4.19 -10.17 -21.06
CA ALA A 136 -5.41 -9.82 -21.79
C ALA A 136 -5.17 -8.89 -22.99
N ARG A 137 -4.10 -8.08 -22.96
CA ARG A 137 -3.75 -7.12 -24.02
C ARG A 137 -2.65 -7.61 -24.95
N GLY A 138 -2.47 -8.93 -25.04
CA GLY A 138 -1.56 -9.54 -26.00
C GLY A 138 -0.09 -9.48 -25.57
N CYS A 139 0.18 -9.52 -24.26
CA CYS A 139 1.52 -9.53 -23.68
C CYS A 139 2.34 -8.30 -24.10
N ILE A 140 1.70 -7.12 -24.11
CA ILE A 140 2.35 -5.84 -24.40
C ILE A 140 2.66 -5.17 -23.08
N PRO A 141 3.94 -4.97 -22.70
CA PRO A 141 4.27 -4.33 -21.44
C PRO A 141 3.78 -2.88 -21.40
N GLN A 142 3.07 -2.53 -20.34
CA GLN A 142 2.56 -1.18 -20.04
C GLN A 142 2.46 -0.97 -18.52
N PRO A 143 2.48 0.29 -18.05
CA PRO A 143 2.19 0.61 -16.66
C PRO A 143 0.68 0.56 -16.41
N TYR A 144 0.12 -0.63 -16.24
CA TYR A 144 -1.30 -0.89 -16.04
C TYR A 144 -1.83 -0.38 -14.70
N TRP A 145 -0.97 -0.32 -13.70
CA TRP A 145 -1.29 0.19 -12.37
C TRP A 145 -1.56 1.72 -12.36
N VAL A 146 -0.94 2.49 -13.27
CA VAL A 146 -1.11 3.96 -13.34
C VAL A 146 -2.53 4.38 -13.68
N ASN A 147 -3.27 3.55 -14.42
CA ASN A 147 -4.60 3.91 -14.91
C ASN A 147 -5.71 3.79 -13.84
N THR A 148 -5.36 3.54 -12.57
CA THR A 148 -6.35 3.32 -11.48
C THR A 148 -6.47 4.48 -10.49
N GLY A 149 -5.91 5.67 -10.77
CA GLY A 149 -6.18 6.89 -9.98
C GLY A 149 -5.44 7.01 -8.64
N ARG A 150 -4.36 6.24 -8.39
CA ARG A 150 -3.60 6.23 -7.11
C ARG A 150 -2.38 7.15 -7.07
N ASN A 151 -2.22 8.07 -8.02
CA ASN A 151 -1.04 8.95 -8.07
C ASN A 151 -0.98 9.98 -6.92
N GLU A 152 -2.07 10.15 -6.18
CA GLU A 152 -2.15 11.08 -5.06
C GLU A 152 -1.11 10.78 -3.96
N VAL A 153 -0.77 9.51 -3.72
CA VAL A 153 0.22 9.15 -2.68
C VAL A 153 1.60 9.69 -3.05
N LEU A 154 2.09 9.40 -4.26
CA LEU A 154 3.40 9.85 -4.70
C LEU A 154 3.44 11.37 -4.90
N GLU A 155 2.35 11.97 -5.39
CA GLU A 155 2.23 13.42 -5.52
C GLU A 155 2.29 14.12 -4.15
N ASN A 156 1.56 13.62 -3.16
CA ASN A 156 1.56 14.17 -1.80
C ASN A 156 2.93 14.03 -1.15
N VAL A 157 3.60 12.89 -1.34
CA VAL A 157 4.99 12.66 -0.89
C VAL A 157 5.93 13.69 -1.50
N LEU A 158 5.84 13.93 -2.82
CA LEU A 158 6.71 14.88 -3.51
C LEU A 158 6.48 16.34 -3.07
N LYS A 159 5.24 16.70 -2.72
CA LYS A 159 4.92 18.05 -2.21
C LYS A 159 5.55 18.36 -0.85
N ILE A 160 5.75 17.34 -0.01
CA ILE A 160 6.28 17.51 1.36
C ILE A 160 7.73 17.02 1.49
N ALA A 161 8.31 16.47 0.42
CA ALA A 161 9.67 15.93 0.43
C ALA A 161 10.69 17.05 0.68
N THR A 162 11.62 16.78 1.60
CA THR A 162 12.81 17.61 1.80
C THR A 162 13.83 17.35 0.68
N GLU A 163 14.88 18.17 0.62
CA GLU A 163 15.97 18.00 -0.36
C GLU A 163 16.66 16.62 -0.23
N ASP A 164 16.92 16.17 1.00
CA ASP A 164 17.49 14.83 1.30
C ASP A 164 16.56 13.69 0.83
N ILE A 165 15.25 13.82 1.04
CA ILE A 165 14.28 12.82 0.58
C ILE A 165 14.21 12.82 -0.93
N THR A 166 14.24 14.00 -1.54
CA THR A 166 14.23 14.15 -2.99
C THR A 166 15.44 13.47 -3.62
N GLU A 167 16.64 13.68 -3.08
CA GLU A 167 17.87 13.00 -3.52
C GLU A 167 17.74 11.47 -3.46
N LYS A 168 17.22 10.94 -2.34
CA LYS A 168 16.96 9.51 -2.18
C LYS A 168 15.91 8.97 -3.14
N LEU A 169 14.85 9.72 -3.43
CA LEU A 169 13.85 9.34 -4.44
C LEU A 169 14.46 9.29 -5.84
N TYR A 170 15.40 10.20 -6.15
CA TYR A 170 16.18 10.13 -7.38
C TYR A 170 17.12 8.92 -7.43
N ALA A 171 17.78 8.57 -6.32
CA ALA A 171 18.61 7.36 -6.22
C ALA A 171 17.77 6.10 -6.50
N LEU A 172 16.59 6.00 -5.88
CA LEU A 172 15.61 4.93 -6.16
C LEU A 172 15.24 4.86 -7.64
N LEU A 173 15.04 6.00 -8.29
CA LEU A 173 14.74 6.08 -9.73
C LEU A 173 15.86 5.55 -10.62
N GLN A 174 17.12 5.69 -10.19
CA GLN A 174 18.29 5.12 -10.87
C GLN A 174 18.49 3.62 -10.61
N GLY A 175 17.60 3.02 -9.80
CA GLY A 175 17.68 1.60 -9.43
C GLY A 175 18.60 1.34 -8.24
N GLU A 176 19.00 2.37 -7.50
CA GLU A 176 19.75 2.22 -6.25
C GLU A 176 18.82 1.82 -5.10
N CYS A 177 19.39 1.18 -4.08
CA CYS A 177 18.69 0.89 -2.84
C CYS A 177 18.92 2.03 -1.84
N VAL A 178 17.89 2.35 -1.06
CA VAL A 178 17.95 3.36 0.00
C VAL A 178 17.70 2.69 1.34
N ILE A 179 18.45 3.09 2.37
CA ILE A 179 18.19 2.68 3.75
C ILE A 179 17.15 3.61 4.35
N ALA A 180 16.04 3.04 4.81
CA ALA A 180 14.94 3.78 5.42
C ALA A 180 14.45 3.10 6.70
N LYS A 181 14.06 3.91 7.68
CA LYS A 181 13.35 3.43 8.86
C LYS A 181 11.89 3.23 8.47
N ILE A 182 11.39 2.02 8.64
CA ILE A 182 10.00 1.64 8.38
C ILE A 182 9.29 1.42 9.71
N ASP A 183 8.28 2.23 9.95
CA ASP A 183 7.35 2.08 11.05
C ASP A 183 6.00 1.59 10.51
N GLN A 184 5.58 0.42 10.97
CA GLN A 184 4.29 -0.20 10.60
C GLN A 184 3.10 0.46 11.33
N ASN A 185 3.36 1.44 12.19
CA ASN A 185 2.36 2.20 12.94
C ASN A 185 2.13 3.61 12.37
N VAL A 186 2.73 3.95 11.21
CA VAL A 186 2.59 5.29 10.60
C VAL A 186 1.12 5.65 10.38
N VAL A 187 0.78 6.88 10.77
CA VAL A 187 -0.55 7.46 10.66
C VAL A 187 -0.53 8.54 9.60
N TYR A 188 -1.64 8.76 8.89
CA TYR A 188 -1.69 9.79 7.84
C TYR A 188 -1.21 11.17 8.31
N ARG A 189 -1.61 11.60 9.51
CA ARG A 189 -1.15 12.88 10.09
C ARG A 189 0.37 12.91 10.31
N SER A 190 1.00 11.79 10.69
CA SER A 190 2.44 11.73 10.97
C SER A 190 3.30 11.85 9.72
N LEU A 191 2.73 11.69 8.52
CA LEU A 191 3.41 11.96 7.25
C LEU A 191 3.81 13.44 7.12
N PHE A 192 2.98 14.34 7.67
CA PHE A 192 3.21 15.78 7.64
C PHE A 192 4.06 16.27 8.82
N GLU A 193 4.22 15.45 9.86
CA GLU A 193 5.00 15.78 11.06
C GLU A 193 6.45 15.31 10.94
N ASP A 194 6.68 14.11 10.39
CA ASP A 194 8.01 13.55 10.16
C ASP A 194 8.14 13.03 8.72
N PRO A 195 8.89 13.74 7.85
CA PRO A 195 9.14 13.33 6.48
C PRO A 195 9.77 11.93 6.33
N ALA A 196 10.42 11.37 7.37
CA ALA A 196 10.95 10.01 7.33
C ALA A 196 9.85 8.94 7.14
N ASN A 197 8.60 9.23 7.55
CA ASN A 197 7.46 8.32 7.42
C ASN A 197 7.02 8.09 5.96
N ILE A 198 7.52 8.89 5.02
CA ILE A 198 7.27 8.76 3.58
C ILE A 198 7.63 7.37 3.08
N TYR A 199 8.75 6.78 3.53
CA TYR A 199 9.16 5.46 3.07
C TYR A 199 8.22 4.35 3.55
N SER A 200 7.67 4.48 4.77
CA SER A 200 6.65 3.56 5.29
C SER A 200 5.37 3.60 4.44
N LEU A 201 4.94 4.81 4.03
CA LEU A 201 3.81 4.98 3.14
C LEU A 201 4.08 4.41 1.75
N LEU A 202 5.22 4.75 1.14
CA LEU A 202 5.59 4.26 -0.19
C LEU A 202 5.68 2.73 -0.22
N LEU A 203 6.22 2.10 0.84
CA LEU A 203 6.22 0.65 0.98
C LEU A 203 4.81 0.07 1.05
N THR A 204 3.97 0.60 1.94
CA THR A 204 2.61 0.05 2.17
C THR A 204 1.68 0.29 0.98
N ALA A 205 1.87 1.40 0.25
CA ALA A 205 1.13 1.72 -0.96
C ALA A 205 1.62 0.95 -2.21
N GLY A 206 2.71 0.17 -2.11
CA GLY A 206 3.25 -0.62 -3.22
C GLY A 206 4.16 0.14 -4.18
N TYR A 207 4.71 1.29 -3.77
CA TYR A 207 5.75 2.00 -4.53
C TYR A 207 7.16 1.47 -4.27
N LEU A 208 7.37 0.77 -3.15
CA LEU A 208 8.65 0.20 -2.75
C LEU A 208 8.49 -1.28 -2.38
N LYS A 209 9.62 -1.99 -2.40
CA LYS A 209 9.83 -3.30 -1.78
C LYS A 209 10.95 -3.21 -0.75
N ALA A 210 10.93 -4.09 0.26
CA ALA A 210 11.94 -4.16 1.31
C ALA A 210 12.66 -5.53 1.32
N PRO A 211 13.59 -5.79 0.39
CA PRO A 211 14.32 -7.07 0.28
C PRO A 211 15.14 -7.42 1.53
N ARG A 212 15.56 -6.42 2.32
CA ARG A 212 16.24 -6.64 3.59
C ARG A 212 15.61 -5.79 4.68
N LYS A 213 15.38 -6.42 5.83
CA LYS A 213 14.80 -5.79 7.02
C LYS A 213 15.57 -6.23 8.27
N GLU A 214 15.93 -5.27 9.11
CA GLU A 214 16.61 -5.50 10.38
C GLU A 214 15.79 -4.87 11.52
N LEU A 215 15.32 -5.71 12.45
CA LEU A 215 14.56 -5.25 13.61
C LEU A 215 15.48 -4.49 14.57
N GLN A 216 15.14 -3.25 14.84
CA GLN A 216 15.86 -2.39 15.77
C GLN A 216 15.35 -2.58 17.20
N ALA A 217 16.12 -2.12 18.19
CA ALA A 217 15.78 -2.25 19.61
C ALA A 217 14.51 -1.48 20.02
N ASP A 218 14.10 -0.47 19.25
CA ASP A 218 12.88 0.31 19.44
C ASP A 218 11.63 -0.33 18.80
N GLY A 219 11.77 -1.49 18.17
CA GLY A 219 10.69 -2.21 17.50
C GLY A 219 10.43 -1.74 16.06
N ALA A 220 11.15 -0.73 15.56
CA ALA A 220 11.08 -0.34 14.15
C ALA A 220 11.96 -1.24 13.28
N TYR A 221 11.69 -1.26 11.98
CA TYR A 221 12.56 -1.95 11.02
C TYR A 221 13.46 -0.95 10.31
N LEU A 222 14.75 -1.25 10.25
CA LEU A 222 15.64 -0.61 9.29
C LEU A 222 15.64 -1.46 8.03
N CYS A 223 15.16 -0.88 6.92
CA CYS A 223 14.98 -1.61 5.67
C CYS A 223 15.87 -1.04 4.58
N GLU A 224 16.41 -1.95 3.77
CA GLU A 224 16.92 -1.63 2.44
C GLU A 224 15.73 -1.65 1.49
N VAL A 225 15.31 -0.49 0.98
CA VAL A 225 14.15 -0.34 0.10
C VAL A 225 14.57 -0.04 -1.34
N SER A 226 13.80 -0.54 -2.29
CA SER A 226 14.01 -0.32 -3.74
C SER A 226 12.68 -0.28 -4.49
N ILE A 227 12.69 0.24 -5.72
CA ILE A 227 11.53 0.18 -6.63
C ILE A 227 11.32 -1.29 -7.06
N PRO A 228 10.08 -1.82 -7.00
CA PRO A 228 9.86 -3.26 -7.18
C PRO A 228 10.14 -3.75 -8.60
N ASN A 229 9.70 -3.00 -9.61
CA ASN A 229 9.74 -3.39 -11.01
C ASN A 229 9.72 -2.19 -11.99
N ARG A 230 9.75 -2.50 -13.29
CA ARG A 230 9.72 -1.49 -14.35
C ARG A 230 8.41 -0.73 -14.44
N GLU A 231 7.28 -1.35 -14.09
CA GLU A 231 5.99 -0.65 -14.04
C GLU A 231 6.06 0.51 -13.04
N ILE A 232 6.47 0.25 -11.80
CA ILE A 232 6.60 1.30 -10.78
C ILE A 232 7.70 2.32 -11.14
N SER A 233 8.81 1.86 -11.73
CA SER A 233 9.85 2.78 -12.24
C SER A 233 9.30 3.76 -13.28
N ALA A 234 8.39 3.32 -14.16
CA ALA A 234 7.75 4.19 -15.13
C ALA A 234 6.86 5.24 -14.45
N VAL A 235 6.14 4.86 -13.38
CA VAL A 235 5.31 5.78 -12.58
C VAL A 235 6.16 6.85 -11.90
N TYR A 236 7.26 6.45 -11.26
CA TYR A 236 8.20 7.40 -10.65
C TYR A 236 8.73 8.39 -11.68
N LYS A 237 9.11 7.90 -12.87
CA LYS A 237 9.62 8.77 -13.95
C LYS A 237 8.58 9.80 -14.39
N SER A 238 7.32 9.39 -14.58
CA SER A 238 6.29 10.34 -15.00
C SER A 238 6.00 11.40 -13.94
N GLU A 239 5.89 11.01 -12.66
CA GLU A 239 5.56 11.95 -11.59
C GLU A 239 6.70 12.92 -11.27
N ILE A 240 7.94 12.42 -11.19
CA ILE A 240 9.11 13.26 -10.92
C ILE A 240 9.40 14.21 -12.08
N MET A 241 9.22 13.78 -13.34
CA MET A 241 9.41 14.66 -14.50
C MET A 241 8.36 15.78 -14.56
N THR A 242 7.10 15.49 -14.23
CA THR A 242 6.03 16.51 -14.16
C THR A 242 6.34 17.58 -13.10
N GLN A 243 6.87 17.18 -11.94
CA GLN A 243 7.32 18.12 -10.90
C GLN A 243 8.53 18.96 -11.35
N GLY A 244 9.55 18.35 -11.98
CA GLY A 244 10.71 19.08 -12.49
C GLY A 244 10.38 20.13 -13.56
N GLN A 245 9.35 19.89 -14.37
CA GLN A 245 8.82 20.89 -15.31
C GLN A 245 8.09 22.03 -14.61
N ASN A 246 7.38 21.76 -13.50
CA ASN A 246 6.73 22.82 -12.73
C ASN A 246 7.73 23.72 -11.98
N LEU A 247 8.85 23.17 -11.48
CA LEU A 247 9.91 23.97 -10.85
C LEU A 247 10.63 24.90 -11.85
N SER A 248 10.76 24.51 -13.11
CA SER A 248 11.44 25.31 -14.15
C SER A 248 10.58 26.41 -14.80
N ILE A 249 9.30 26.53 -14.40
CA ILE A 249 8.38 27.59 -14.85
C ILE A 249 8.26 28.71 -13.79
N THR A 250 8.80 28.51 -12.59
CA THR A 250 8.75 29.46 -11.47
C THR A 250 10.03 30.27 -11.24
N ASP A 251 11.05 30.09 -12.07
CA ASP A 251 12.26 30.94 -12.13
C ASP A 251 12.18 31.97 -13.28
#